data_AF-A0A8K9UXI7-F1
#
_entry.id   AF-A0A8K9UXI7-F1
#
_cell.length_a   1.000
_cell.length_b   1.000
_cell.length_c   1.000
_cell.angle_alpha   90.00
_cell.angle_beta   90.00
_cell.angle_gamma   90.00
#
_symmetry.space_group_name_H-M   'P 1'
#
loop_
_entity.id
_entity.type
_entity.pdbx_description
1 polymer ?
#
loop_
_entity_poly.entity_id
_entity_poly.type
_entity_poly.pdbx_seq_one_letter_code
_entity_poly.pdbx_strand_id
1 'polypeptide(L)'
;MTEVNDSNLYGRKQRCGLLLSHGGIRGIEGANGVFRRTGGSDPRLKMPNKGKKYKESSKPVKSSKPGCKNGHSNSDHEGSNKKSAQPPNTQLLRVKPGSNSAVNRERRLSASVFPISTNRKLQTLPAIKDCAPAEQEKLFVQKLRQCCVLFDFLSDPLSDLKWKEVKRAALSEMVEYITHNRNVITEPIYPEVVHVFAVNMFRTLPPSSNPTGAEFDPEEDEPTLEAAWPHLQLVYEFFLRFLESPDFQPNIAKKYIDQKFVMQLLDLFDSEDPRERDFLKTTLHRIYGKFLGLRAYIRKHINNIFYRFIYETEHHNGIAELLEILGSIINGFALPLKEEHKIFLLKVLLPLHKVKSLSVYHPQLAYCVVQFLEKDSTLTEPVVMALLKYWPKTHSPKEVMFLNELEEILDVIEPSEFVKVMEPLFRQLAKCVSSPHFQVAERALYYWNNEYIMSLISDNAAKILPIMFPALYRNSKTHWNKTIHGLIYNALKLFMEMNQKLFDDCTQQFRAEKNKEKAKSKDREEAWIKIENLAKSNPQLRTRDQRKDRPMMRRKSDLPQDIYTAKALETRRRADVMITTRDGL
;
A
#
# COMPACT_ATOMS: atom_id res chain seq x y z
N MET A 1 -20.88 58.61 -19.18
CA MET A 1 -22.17 57.93 -19.32
C MET A 1 -22.22 56.83 -18.27
N THR A 2 -22.98 57.13 -17.20
CA THR A 2 -23.53 56.26 -16.14
C THR A 2 -22.59 55.35 -15.35
N GLU A 3 -22.08 55.95 -14.26
CA GLU A 3 -21.91 55.35 -12.94
C GLU A 3 -23.25 54.79 -12.39
N VAL A 4 -23.20 53.72 -11.60
CA VAL A 4 -24.06 53.55 -10.41
C VAL A 4 -23.25 52.83 -9.32
N ASN A 5 -22.97 53.58 -8.26
CA ASN A 5 -22.63 53.10 -6.93
C ASN A 5 -23.85 52.42 -6.31
N ASP A 6 -23.63 51.38 -5.50
CA ASP A 6 -24.34 51.34 -4.23
C ASP A 6 -23.53 50.64 -3.15
N SER A 7 -23.53 51.29 -1.98
CA SER A 7 -22.76 50.98 -0.80
C SER A 7 -23.71 50.48 0.29
N ASN A 8 -23.16 49.60 1.14
CA ASN A 8 -23.36 49.55 2.60
C ASN A 8 -24.48 48.73 3.26
N LEU A 9 -23.99 48.00 4.29
CA LEU A 9 -24.55 47.75 5.63
C LEU A 9 -25.66 46.68 5.82
N TYR A 10 -25.29 45.53 6.40
CA TYR A 10 -25.47 45.25 7.85
C TYR A 10 -24.82 43.90 8.23
N GLY A 11 -24.10 43.91 9.36
CA GLY A 11 -23.32 42.77 9.83
C GLY A 11 -24.10 41.69 10.58
N ARG A 12 -23.50 40.51 10.69
CA ARG A 12 -23.74 39.57 11.78
C ARG A 12 -22.44 38.85 12.16
N LYS A 13 -21.91 39.25 13.32
CA LYS A 13 -21.01 38.43 14.15
C LYS A 13 -21.78 37.18 14.57
N GLN A 14 -21.20 35.99 14.40
CA GLN A 14 -21.42 34.87 15.32
C GLN A 14 -20.08 34.22 15.68
N ARG A 15 -19.80 34.29 16.98
CA ARG A 15 -18.75 33.57 17.72
C ARG A 15 -19.34 32.27 18.25
N CYS A 16 -18.42 31.38 18.64
CA CYS A 16 -18.55 30.18 19.47
C CYS A 16 -19.01 28.91 18.73
N GLY A 17 -18.41 27.74 18.97
CA GLY A 17 -17.38 27.42 19.96
C GLY A 17 -16.83 26.00 19.77
N LEU A 18 -15.59 25.81 20.20
CA LEU A 18 -15.02 24.50 20.48
C LEU A 18 -15.83 23.84 21.59
N LEU A 19 -16.17 22.56 21.41
CA LEU A 19 -16.46 21.66 22.53
C LEU A 19 -15.74 20.33 22.30
N LEU A 20 -14.73 20.12 23.14
CA LEU A 20 -14.15 18.83 23.50
C LEU A 20 -15.22 18.00 24.24
N SER A 21 -15.35 16.72 23.92
CA SER A 21 -16.06 15.77 24.79
C SER A 21 -15.25 14.49 24.95
N HIS A 22 -14.59 14.38 26.10
CA HIS A 22 -14.33 13.12 26.79
C HIS A 22 -15.49 12.89 27.77
N GLY A 23 -16.00 11.66 27.88
CA GLY A 23 -16.92 11.31 28.97
C GLY A 23 -17.71 10.01 28.79
N GLY A 24 -17.18 8.94 29.39
CA GLY A 24 -17.89 8.05 30.32
C GLY A 24 -19.26 7.47 29.94
N ILE A 25 -19.29 6.16 29.71
CA ILE A 25 -20.52 5.34 29.70
C ILE A 25 -20.67 4.69 31.08
N ARG A 26 -21.73 5.07 31.82
CA ARG A 26 -22.39 4.23 32.85
C ARG A 26 -23.81 3.95 32.37
N GLY A 27 -24.21 2.68 32.47
CA GLY A 27 -25.44 2.11 31.91
C GLY A 27 -26.74 2.45 32.63
N ILE A 28 -27.82 1.80 32.16
CA ILE A 28 -29.03 1.37 32.88
C ILE A 28 -29.72 0.28 32.03
N GLU A 29 -30.30 -0.67 32.77
CA GLU A 29 -31.02 -1.88 32.39
C GLU A 29 -32.36 -1.63 31.67
N GLY A 30 -32.93 -2.68 31.05
CA GLY A 30 -34.39 -2.74 30.86
C GLY A 30 -34.94 -3.68 29.78
N ALA A 31 -35.53 -4.79 30.25
CA ALA A 31 -36.70 -5.49 29.69
C ALA A 31 -36.54 -6.48 28.50
N ASN A 32 -36.40 -7.75 28.87
CA ASN A 32 -36.86 -8.91 28.11
C ASN A 32 -38.40 -8.97 28.06
N GLY A 33 -38.96 -9.18 26.86
CA GLY A 33 -40.38 -9.47 26.64
C GLY A 33 -40.53 -10.69 25.71
N VAL A 34 -40.95 -11.81 26.30
CA VAL A 34 -41.23 -13.10 25.66
C VAL A 34 -42.54 -13.03 24.86
N PHE A 35 -42.59 -13.53 23.62
CA PHE A 35 -43.85 -13.99 23.02
C PHE A 35 -43.70 -15.26 22.18
N ARG A 36 -44.77 -16.06 22.24
CA ARG A 36 -44.95 -17.49 21.96
C ARG A 36 -44.95 -17.89 20.48
N ARG A 37 -44.63 -19.17 20.27
CA ARG A 37 -44.87 -19.99 19.08
C ARG A 37 -46.36 -20.25 18.81
N THR A 38 -46.73 -20.20 17.54
CA THR A 38 -47.71 -21.02 16.80
C THR A 38 -47.11 -21.16 15.37
N GLY A 39 -47.04 -22.27 14.64
CA GLY A 39 -47.88 -23.46 14.52
C GLY A 39 -48.47 -23.48 13.10
N GLY A 40 -47.93 -24.28 12.17
CA GLY A 40 -48.47 -24.51 10.82
C GLY A 40 -47.37 -24.78 9.79
N SER A 41 -47.02 -26.04 9.50
CA SER A 41 -47.62 -26.93 8.49
C SER A 41 -47.06 -26.69 7.07
N ASP A 42 -46.11 -27.53 6.72
CA ASP A 42 -45.41 -27.65 5.44
C ASP A 42 -45.92 -28.92 4.70
N PRO A 43 -46.16 -28.90 3.37
CA PRO A 43 -46.26 -30.11 2.58
C PRO A 43 -45.02 -30.34 1.70
N ARG A 44 -44.29 -31.39 2.11
CA ARG A 44 -43.25 -32.16 1.40
C ARG A 44 -43.39 -32.27 -0.13
N LEU A 45 -42.25 -32.24 -0.81
CA LEU A 45 -41.97 -33.10 -1.97
C LEU A 45 -40.56 -33.73 -1.87
N LYS A 46 -40.51 -35.03 -2.20
CA LYS A 46 -39.43 -36.01 -1.95
C LYS A 46 -38.41 -36.06 -3.10
N MET A 47 -37.17 -36.44 -2.77
CA MET A 47 -36.28 -37.27 -3.60
C MET A 47 -35.30 -38.09 -2.71
N PRO A 48 -34.68 -39.17 -3.22
CA PRO A 48 -34.56 -40.44 -2.49
C PRO A 48 -33.27 -40.65 -1.69
N ASN A 49 -33.42 -41.47 -0.65
CA ASN A 49 -32.41 -41.84 0.32
C ASN A 49 -31.72 -43.17 -0.08
N LYS A 50 -30.40 -43.25 0.08
CA LYS A 50 -29.68 -44.51 0.36
C LYS A 50 -28.72 -44.22 1.51
N GLY A 51 -28.96 -44.90 2.63
CA GLY A 51 -28.40 -44.53 3.92
C GLY A 51 -27.04 -45.16 4.23
N LYS A 52 -26.51 -44.80 5.40
CA LYS A 52 -25.88 -45.74 6.34
C LYS A 52 -25.86 -45.14 7.76
N LYS A 53 -26.05 -46.05 8.70
CA LYS A 53 -26.33 -45.92 10.14
C LYS A 53 -25.21 -45.24 10.95
N TYR A 54 -25.59 -44.46 11.96
CA TYR A 54 -24.89 -44.38 13.25
C TYR A 54 -25.91 -44.38 14.40
N LYS A 55 -25.62 -45.18 15.44
CA LYS A 55 -26.34 -45.33 16.72
C LYS A 55 -25.38 -44.75 17.78
N GLU A 56 -25.74 -43.64 18.43
CA GLU A 56 -26.25 -43.53 19.82
C GLU A 56 -25.24 -44.07 20.86
N SER A 57 -24.78 -43.33 21.89
CA SER A 57 -25.51 -42.89 23.09
C SER A 57 -24.45 -42.21 24.04
N SER A 58 -24.59 -41.02 24.63
CA SER A 58 -25.46 -40.50 25.71
C SER A 58 -24.72 -40.26 27.06
N LYS A 59 -24.78 -39.00 27.55
CA LYS A 59 -24.76 -38.49 28.96
C LYS A 59 -23.43 -38.48 29.76
N PRO A 60 -23.34 -37.69 30.87
CA PRO A 60 -23.85 -36.34 31.15
C PRO A 60 -22.82 -35.39 31.83
N VAL A 61 -23.23 -34.13 32.04
CA VAL A 61 -22.52 -33.01 32.69
C VAL A 61 -22.92 -32.87 34.17
N LYS A 62 -21.99 -32.46 35.06
CA LYS A 62 -22.16 -31.62 36.28
C LYS A 62 -20.76 -31.23 36.82
N SER A 63 -20.31 -29.98 36.74
CA SER A 63 -20.54 -28.80 37.62
C SER A 63 -19.68 -28.77 38.90
N SER A 64 -18.70 -27.86 38.96
CA SER A 64 -18.38 -26.91 40.06
C SER A 64 -16.89 -26.51 40.12
N LYS A 65 -16.62 -25.20 40.27
CA LYS A 65 -15.36 -24.54 40.68
C LYS A 65 -15.43 -24.27 42.21
N PRO A 66 -14.44 -23.63 42.90
CA PRO A 66 -12.99 -23.44 42.68
C PRO A 66 -12.15 -23.74 43.97
N GLY A 67 -10.81 -23.66 43.92
CA GLY A 67 -9.98 -23.71 45.13
C GLY A 67 -8.47 -23.58 44.87
N CYS A 68 -7.79 -22.82 45.72
CA CYS A 68 -6.50 -22.17 45.50
C CYS A 68 -5.34 -22.80 46.32
N LYS A 69 -4.09 -22.46 45.96
CA LYS A 69 -2.82 -22.47 46.73
C LYS A 69 -1.89 -23.71 46.73
N ASN A 70 -0.68 -23.44 46.21
CA ASN A 70 0.68 -23.70 46.70
C ASN A 70 1.04 -24.99 47.45
N GLY A 71 2.10 -25.65 46.97
CA GLY A 71 2.95 -26.55 47.75
C GLY A 71 4.21 -26.99 46.98
N HIS A 72 5.38 -26.62 47.50
CA HIS A 72 6.72 -27.08 47.07
C HIS A 72 6.91 -28.58 47.34
N SER A 73 7.81 -29.24 46.59
CA SER A 73 9.09 -29.83 47.08
C SER A 73 9.55 -31.08 46.31
N ASN A 74 10.88 -31.19 46.24
CA ASN A 74 11.76 -32.13 45.54
C ASN A 74 11.55 -33.62 45.84
N SER A 75 11.96 -34.49 44.89
CA SER A 75 13.16 -35.37 44.96
C SER A 75 12.99 -36.71 44.19
N ASP A 76 13.86 -36.88 43.19
CA ASP A 76 14.74 -38.00 42.81
C ASP A 76 14.34 -39.50 42.80
N HIS A 77 14.90 -40.16 41.75
CA HIS A 77 15.24 -41.59 41.55
C HIS A 77 14.09 -42.61 41.42
N GLU A 78 14.05 -43.65 40.57
CA GLU A 78 14.96 -44.38 39.66
C GLU A 78 14.04 -45.21 38.71
N GLY A 79 14.29 -45.40 37.41
CA GLY A 79 14.92 -46.64 36.91
C GLY A 79 14.11 -47.41 35.84
N SER A 80 14.63 -47.42 34.59
CA SER A 80 14.68 -48.52 33.60
C SER A 80 13.50 -48.93 32.66
N ASN A 81 13.79 -48.77 31.35
CA ASN A 81 13.55 -49.67 30.20
C ASN A 81 12.17 -49.81 29.50
N LYS A 82 12.06 -49.30 28.25
CA LYS A 82 12.11 -50.10 26.99
C LYS A 82 11.83 -49.28 25.69
N LYS A 83 12.82 -49.37 24.79
CA LYS A 83 12.85 -49.33 23.29
C LYS A 83 11.63 -48.86 22.47
N SER A 84 11.88 -47.91 21.57
CA SER A 84 11.28 -47.85 20.22
C SER A 84 12.32 -47.43 19.16
N ALA A 85 12.19 -47.99 17.97
CA ALA A 85 13.18 -48.02 16.89
C ALA A 85 13.05 -46.85 15.89
N GLN A 86 14.19 -46.41 15.34
CA GLN A 86 14.29 -45.54 14.15
C GLN A 86 14.96 -46.30 12.98
N PRO A 87 14.52 -46.10 11.73
CA PRO A 87 15.28 -46.41 10.51
C PRO A 87 16.13 -45.20 10.00
N PRO A 88 17.07 -45.37 9.04
CA PRO A 88 18.46 -44.92 9.20
C PRO A 88 18.94 -43.74 8.34
N ASN A 89 20.09 -43.20 8.75
CA ASN A 89 20.89 -42.12 8.14
C ASN A 89 21.44 -42.46 6.74
N THR A 90 21.43 -41.46 5.84
CA THR A 90 22.31 -41.39 4.65
C THR A 90 23.29 -40.22 4.82
N GLN A 91 24.56 -40.50 4.56
CA GLN A 91 25.74 -39.71 4.93
C GLN A 91 25.92 -38.46 4.03
N LEU A 92 26.11 -37.29 4.65
CA LEU A 92 26.53 -36.05 3.98
C LEU A 92 28.05 -36.00 3.85
N LEU A 93 28.54 -35.94 2.61
CA LEU A 93 29.93 -35.73 2.24
C LEU A 93 30.43 -34.36 2.74
N ARG A 94 31.48 -34.40 3.55
CA ARG A 94 32.21 -33.25 4.09
C ARG A 94 33.05 -32.60 2.99
N VAL A 95 32.60 -31.45 2.47
CA VAL A 95 33.42 -30.57 1.61
C VAL A 95 34.12 -29.52 2.48
N LYS A 96 35.45 -29.40 2.32
CA LYS A 96 36.32 -28.44 3.01
C LYS A 96 35.95 -26.99 2.65
N PRO A 97 36.08 -26.01 3.57
CA PRO A 97 35.95 -24.60 3.22
C PRO A 97 37.19 -24.17 2.42
N GLY A 98 37.01 -24.01 1.11
CA GLY A 98 37.95 -23.34 0.22
C GLY A 98 37.88 -21.84 0.45
N SER A 99 39.05 -21.24 0.57
CA SER A 99 39.30 -19.80 0.57
C SER A 99 38.55 -19.10 -0.57
N ASN A 100 37.59 -18.24 -0.25
CA ASN A 100 37.15 -17.18 -1.15
C ASN A 100 37.26 -15.85 -0.41
N SER A 101 38.11 -15.02 -1.00
CA SER A 101 38.35 -13.60 -0.75
C SER A 101 37.22 -12.89 -0.02
N ALA A 102 37.55 -12.38 1.17
CA ALA A 102 36.90 -11.23 1.76
C ALA A 102 36.96 -10.08 0.76
N VAL A 103 35.91 -9.92 -0.06
CA VAL A 103 35.64 -8.65 -0.69
C VAL A 103 35.22 -7.75 0.46
N ASN A 104 36.11 -6.83 0.80
CA ASN A 104 35.95 -5.81 1.81
C ASN A 104 34.58 -5.14 1.60
N ARG A 105 33.58 -5.53 2.41
CA ARG A 105 32.28 -4.85 2.45
C ARG A 105 32.55 -3.55 3.19
N GLU A 106 33.14 -2.58 2.49
CA GLU A 106 33.17 -1.19 2.95
C GLU A 106 31.72 -0.84 3.28
N ARG A 107 31.45 -0.63 4.57
CA ARG A 107 30.25 0.07 5.03
C ARG A 107 30.26 1.41 4.31
N ARG A 108 29.60 1.50 3.16
CA ARG A 108 29.23 2.78 2.57
C ARG A 108 28.40 3.47 3.65
N LEU A 109 28.94 4.55 4.18
CA LEU A 109 28.30 5.34 5.23
C LEU A 109 27.06 5.99 4.61
N SER A 110 25.93 5.29 4.68
CA SER A 110 24.62 5.80 4.28
C SER A 110 24.07 6.69 5.38
N ALA A 111 24.74 7.80 5.62
CA ALA A 111 24.35 8.70 6.68
C ALA A 111 24.58 10.16 6.29
N SER A 112 23.64 11.01 6.73
CA SER A 112 23.55 12.41 6.36
C SER A 112 24.85 13.17 6.59
N VAL A 113 25.39 13.83 5.56
CA VAL A 113 26.57 14.67 5.71
C VAL A 113 26.16 16.03 6.26
N PHE A 114 26.23 16.17 7.59
CA PHE A 114 26.08 17.46 8.24
C PHE A 114 27.36 18.30 8.06
N PRO A 115 27.25 19.61 7.77
CA PRO A 115 28.40 20.51 7.78
C PRO A 115 28.85 20.73 9.24
N ILE A 116 29.75 19.87 9.73
CA ILE A 116 30.22 19.89 11.13
C ILE A 116 30.81 21.25 11.48
N SER A 117 30.43 21.80 12.63
CA SER A 117 30.95 23.08 13.09
C SER A 117 32.43 22.99 13.47
N THR A 118 33.21 24.02 13.11
CA THR A 118 34.65 24.10 13.39
C THR A 118 34.95 24.28 14.88
N ASN A 119 34.10 25.03 15.60
CA ASN A 119 34.17 25.18 17.05
C ASN A 119 32.97 24.48 17.72
N ARG A 120 33.24 23.41 18.47
CA ARG A 120 32.23 22.56 19.10
C ARG A 120 32.17 22.68 20.63
N LYS A 121 32.95 23.59 21.21
CA LYS A 121 32.95 23.82 22.66
C LYS A 121 31.77 24.72 23.02
N LEU A 122 30.76 24.15 23.67
CA LEU A 122 29.61 24.90 24.18
C LEU A 122 29.91 25.47 25.57
N GLN A 123 29.17 26.49 25.96
CA GLN A 123 29.16 27.00 27.33
C GLN A 123 27.94 26.46 28.05
N THR A 124 28.10 25.94 29.27
CA THR A 124 26.97 25.51 30.09
C THR A 124 26.22 26.75 30.59
N LEU A 125 25.15 27.12 29.90
CA LEU A 125 24.31 28.26 30.26
C LEU A 125 23.40 27.94 31.46
N PRO A 126 23.05 28.94 32.31
CA PRO A 126 22.11 28.76 33.42
C PRO A 126 20.74 28.22 32.97
N ALA A 127 19.96 27.68 33.91
CA ALA A 127 18.60 27.26 33.63
C ALA A 127 17.68 28.48 33.43
N ILE A 128 16.74 28.40 32.49
CA ILE A 128 15.82 29.49 32.17
C ILE A 128 14.93 29.83 33.37
N LYS A 129 14.59 28.82 34.18
CA LYS A 129 13.76 28.97 35.39
C LYS A 129 14.44 29.80 36.49
N ASP A 130 15.77 29.84 36.51
CA ASP A 130 16.54 30.50 37.57
C ASP A 130 16.88 31.97 37.24
N CYS A 131 16.56 32.42 36.03
CA CYS A 131 16.81 33.80 35.58
C CYS A 131 15.61 34.72 35.83
N ALA A 132 15.91 36.00 36.08
CA ALA A 132 14.90 37.04 36.20
C ALA A 132 14.07 37.17 34.91
N PRO A 133 12.75 37.44 34.98
CA PRO A 133 11.86 37.47 33.80
C PRO A 133 12.35 38.35 32.65
N ALA A 134 13.01 39.48 32.94
CA ALA A 134 13.54 40.40 31.94
C ALA A 134 14.76 39.85 31.16
N GLU A 135 15.46 38.85 31.69
CA GLU A 135 16.64 38.24 31.09
C GLU A 135 16.33 36.90 30.42
N GLN A 136 15.17 36.30 30.72
CA GLN A 136 14.77 34.99 30.18
C GLN A 136 14.74 34.97 28.66
N GLU A 137 14.20 36.00 28.00
CA GLU A 137 14.15 36.08 26.53
C GLU A 137 15.56 36.11 25.92
N LYS A 138 16.46 36.92 26.50
CA LYS A 138 17.86 37.00 26.04
C LYS A 138 18.59 35.67 26.21
N LEU A 139 18.40 35.00 27.35
CA LEU A 139 18.99 33.69 27.62
C LEU A 139 18.42 32.62 26.68
N PHE A 140 17.12 32.67 26.38
CA PHE A 140 16.48 31.77 25.43
C PHE A 140 17.07 31.92 24.03
N VAL A 141 17.25 33.14 23.54
CA VAL A 141 17.95 33.41 22.26
C VAL A 141 19.40 32.89 22.28
N GLN A 142 20.12 33.07 23.39
CA GLN A 142 21.48 32.52 23.52
C GLN A 142 21.51 30.99 23.44
N LYS A 143 20.56 30.30 24.09
CA LYS A 143 20.41 28.84 24.01
C LYS A 143 20.05 28.39 22.59
N LEU A 144 19.16 29.09 21.89
CA LEU A 144 18.82 28.82 20.49
C LEU A 144 20.08 28.87 19.60
N ARG A 145 20.84 29.97 19.67
CA ARG A 145 22.08 30.13 18.89
C ARG A 145 23.12 29.07 19.22
N GLN A 146 23.23 28.67 20.49
CA GLN A 146 24.12 27.59 20.90
C GLN A 146 23.73 26.24 20.28
N CYS A 147 22.44 26.00 20.07
CA CYS A 147 21.93 24.79 19.42
C CYS A 147 22.16 24.75 17.90
N CYS A 148 22.63 25.84 17.27
CA CYS A 148 23.08 25.83 15.88
C CYS A 148 24.42 25.11 15.66
N VAL A 149 25.18 24.83 16.73
CA VAL A 149 26.44 24.07 16.63
C VAL A 149 26.14 22.61 16.28
N LEU A 150 26.71 22.14 15.17
CA LEU A 150 26.53 20.78 14.65
C LEU A 150 27.66 19.87 15.13
N PHE A 151 27.28 18.70 15.63
CA PHE A 151 28.19 17.67 16.13
C PHE A 151 28.24 16.50 15.17
N ASP A 152 29.39 15.82 15.13
CA ASP A 152 29.55 14.59 14.37
C ASP A 152 29.09 13.39 15.21
N PHE A 153 28.13 12.62 14.69
CA PHE A 153 27.65 11.37 15.29
C PHE A 153 28.12 10.13 14.52
N LEU A 154 28.77 10.32 13.37
CA LEU A 154 29.07 9.27 12.40
C LEU A 154 30.56 8.94 12.34
N SER A 155 31.40 9.92 12.04
CA SER A 155 32.84 9.68 11.85
C SER A 155 33.52 9.39 13.18
N ASP A 156 33.10 10.06 14.24
CA ASP A 156 33.56 9.81 15.61
C ASP A 156 32.38 9.85 16.61
N PRO A 157 31.69 8.72 16.83
CA PRO A 157 30.53 8.66 17.74
C PRO A 157 30.87 9.05 19.19
N LEU A 158 32.10 8.79 19.63
CA LEU A 158 32.57 9.02 21.00
C LEU A 158 33.21 10.40 21.20
N SER A 159 33.35 11.19 20.14
CA SER A 159 33.75 12.60 20.25
C SER A 159 32.72 13.45 20.97
N ASP A 160 33.20 14.52 21.61
CA ASP A 160 32.40 15.66 22.09
C ASP A 160 31.21 15.28 23.00
N LEU A 161 31.25 14.13 23.68
CA LEU A 161 30.13 13.62 24.51
C LEU A 161 29.62 14.66 25.50
N LYS A 162 30.54 15.39 26.15
CA LYS A 162 30.19 16.49 27.07
C LYS A 162 29.34 17.55 26.37
N TRP A 163 29.73 17.97 25.18
CA TRP A 163 29.08 19.07 24.47
C TRP A 163 27.81 18.61 23.74
N LYS A 164 27.77 17.36 23.27
CA LYS A 164 26.56 16.69 22.79
C LYS A 164 25.49 16.65 23.89
N GLU A 165 25.88 16.36 25.13
CA GLU A 165 24.96 16.37 26.26
C GLU A 165 24.48 17.79 26.60
N VAL A 166 25.37 18.79 26.57
CA VAL A 166 24.98 20.20 26.79
C VAL A 166 23.92 20.64 25.79
N LYS A 167 24.09 20.33 24.49
CA LYS A 167 23.09 20.63 23.46
C LYS A 167 21.78 19.88 23.69
N ARG A 168 21.84 18.59 24.05
CA ARG A 168 20.67 17.77 24.36
C ARG A 168 19.85 18.37 25.51
N ALA A 169 20.52 18.69 26.63
CA ALA A 169 19.88 19.29 27.79
C ALA A 169 19.28 20.66 27.47
N ALA A 170 19.98 21.50 26.70
CA ALA A 170 19.47 22.80 26.27
C ALA A 170 18.21 22.67 25.39
N LEU A 171 18.20 21.76 24.41
CA LEU A 171 17.03 21.50 23.58
C LEU A 171 15.84 20.99 24.41
N SER A 172 16.08 20.02 25.30
CA SER A 172 15.04 19.47 26.20
C SER A 172 14.43 20.56 27.09
N GLU A 173 15.26 21.42 27.67
CA GLU A 173 14.80 22.54 28.49
C GLU A 173 13.97 23.54 27.67
N MET A 174 14.38 23.85 26.44
CA MET A 174 13.62 24.75 25.55
C MET A 174 12.25 24.17 25.16
N VAL A 175 12.15 22.85 24.96
CA VAL A 175 10.87 22.15 24.74
C VAL A 175 9.96 22.29 25.96
N GLU A 176 10.48 22.04 27.16
CA GLU A 176 9.69 22.20 28.39
C GLU A 176 9.25 23.65 28.59
N TYR A 177 10.14 24.60 28.37
CA TYR A 177 9.90 26.03 28.58
C TYR A 177 8.77 26.55 27.67
N ILE A 178 8.81 26.25 26.36
CA ILE A 178 7.77 26.69 25.42
C ILE A 178 6.43 25.98 25.63
N THR A 179 6.45 24.78 26.21
CA THR A 179 5.24 23.98 26.43
C THR A 179 4.47 24.43 27.68
N HIS A 180 5.16 24.77 28.76
CA HIS A 180 4.53 25.09 30.05
C HIS A 180 4.29 26.59 30.26
N ASN A 181 5.01 27.45 29.56
CA ASN A 181 4.92 28.90 29.74
C ASN A 181 4.13 29.54 28.59
N ARG A 182 3.31 30.54 28.90
CA ARG A 182 2.55 31.33 27.92
C ARG A 182 3.24 32.65 27.63
N ASN A 183 2.96 33.22 26.46
CA ASN A 183 3.49 34.48 25.94
C ASN A 183 5.02 34.54 25.85
N VAL A 184 5.67 33.38 25.72
CA VAL A 184 7.13 33.28 25.52
C VAL A 184 7.53 33.58 24.07
N ILE A 185 6.62 33.36 23.12
CA ILE A 185 6.89 33.50 21.69
C ILE A 185 6.72 34.97 21.28
N THR A 186 7.77 35.77 21.47
CA THR A 186 7.83 37.17 21.03
C THR A 186 8.28 37.28 19.56
N GLU A 187 8.09 38.45 18.93
CA GLU A 187 8.48 38.67 17.53
C GLU A 187 9.96 38.34 17.19
N PRO A 188 10.97 38.70 18.01
CA PRO A 188 12.37 38.40 17.70
C PRO A 188 12.74 36.92 17.79
N ILE A 189 11.90 36.07 18.40
CA ILE A 189 12.15 34.64 18.54
C ILE A 189 11.88 33.88 17.24
N TYR A 190 10.92 34.32 16.42
CA TYR A 190 10.56 33.65 15.15
C TYR A 190 11.76 33.40 14.22
N PRO A 191 12.60 34.40 13.85
CA PRO A 191 13.73 34.17 12.97
C PRO A 191 14.77 33.21 13.59
N GLU A 192 15.01 33.29 14.90
CA GLU A 192 15.98 32.44 15.59
C GLU A 192 15.53 30.97 15.60
N VAL A 193 14.25 30.71 15.88
CA VAL A 193 13.69 29.33 15.86
C VAL A 193 13.72 28.74 14.45
N VAL A 194 13.30 29.51 13.44
CA VAL A 194 13.34 29.06 12.03
C VAL A 194 14.76 28.78 11.59
N HIS A 195 15.73 29.62 12.00
CA HIS A 195 17.14 29.42 11.69
C HIS A 195 17.72 28.17 12.37
N VAL A 196 17.43 27.96 13.67
CA VAL A 196 17.85 26.75 14.40
C VAL A 196 17.32 25.50 13.72
N PHE A 197 16.04 25.48 13.33
CA PHE A 197 15.46 24.36 12.60
C PHE A 197 16.16 24.16 11.25
N ALA A 198 16.31 25.20 10.44
CA ALA A 198 16.93 25.09 9.12
C ALA A 198 18.38 24.57 9.19
N VAL A 199 19.19 25.05 10.14
CA VAL A 199 20.59 24.63 10.31
C VAL A 199 20.71 23.17 10.77
N ASN A 200 19.82 22.71 11.64
CA ASN A 200 19.86 21.35 12.15
C ASN A 200 19.20 20.33 11.21
N MET A 201 18.22 20.74 10.39
CA MET A 201 17.43 19.81 9.59
C MET A 201 17.83 19.77 8.11
N PHE A 202 17.98 20.94 7.47
CA PHE A 202 18.14 21.01 6.02
C PHE A 202 19.54 20.59 5.59
N ARG A 203 19.61 19.39 5.05
CA ARG A 203 20.82 18.72 4.59
C ARG A 203 20.53 17.92 3.34
N THR A 204 21.57 17.58 2.60
CA THR A 204 21.45 16.58 1.54
C THR A 204 21.38 15.21 2.20
N LEU A 205 20.36 14.44 1.85
CA LEU A 205 20.21 13.06 2.32
C LEU A 205 21.35 12.20 1.75
N PRO A 206 21.82 11.19 2.50
CA PRO A 206 22.85 10.28 2.02
C PRO A 206 22.35 9.49 0.80
N PRO A 207 23.27 9.00 -0.05
CA PRO A 207 22.90 8.05 -1.10
C PRO A 207 22.31 6.80 -0.45
N SER A 208 21.26 6.24 -1.06
CA SER A 208 20.54 5.13 -0.45
C SER A 208 21.44 3.93 -0.14
N SER A 209 21.22 3.34 1.03
CA SER A 209 21.85 2.10 1.51
C SER A 209 21.38 0.89 0.73
N ASN A 210 20.13 0.97 0.26
CA ASN A 210 19.39 -0.17 -0.22
C ASN A 210 19.74 -0.46 -1.67
N PRO A 211 19.86 -1.75 -2.02
CA PRO A 211 20.15 -2.14 -3.37
C PRO A 211 18.99 -1.72 -4.29
N THR A 212 19.32 -1.12 -5.43
CA THR A 212 18.33 -0.71 -6.44
C THR A 212 18.22 -1.77 -7.52
N GLY A 213 16.99 -2.05 -7.99
CA GLY A 213 16.78 -2.98 -9.10
C GLY A 213 15.39 -3.59 -9.14
N ALA A 214 15.09 -4.30 -10.23
CA ALA A 214 13.79 -4.96 -10.42
C ALA A 214 13.61 -6.22 -9.56
N GLU A 215 14.68 -6.69 -8.92
CA GLU A 215 14.70 -7.89 -8.08
C GLU A 215 14.54 -7.58 -6.59
N PHE A 216 14.58 -6.30 -6.21
CA PHE A 216 14.48 -5.87 -4.82
C PHE A 216 13.08 -5.39 -4.51
N ASP A 217 12.51 -5.91 -3.43
CA ASP A 217 11.25 -5.48 -2.87
C ASP A 217 11.50 -4.45 -1.77
N PRO A 218 11.06 -3.18 -1.91
CA PRO A 218 11.23 -2.16 -0.88
C PRO A 218 10.57 -2.51 0.46
N GLU A 219 9.69 -3.50 0.52
CA GLU A 219 9.17 -4.00 1.81
C GLU A 219 10.22 -4.77 2.63
N GLU A 220 11.27 -5.29 2.00
CA GLU A 220 12.36 -6.02 2.64
C GLU A 220 13.53 -5.12 3.07
N ASP A 221 13.45 -3.82 2.74
CA ASP A 221 14.50 -2.86 3.06
C ASP A 221 14.68 -2.71 4.58
N GLU A 222 15.92 -2.88 5.05
CA GLU A 222 16.26 -2.60 6.45
C GLU A 222 16.32 -1.07 6.65
N PRO A 223 15.54 -0.49 7.57
CA PRO A 223 15.52 0.96 7.75
C PRO A 223 16.85 1.46 8.33
N THR A 224 17.53 2.33 7.60
CA THR A 224 18.74 2.98 8.10
C THR A 224 18.35 4.11 9.05
N LEU A 225 18.70 3.94 10.32
CA LEU A 225 18.42 4.92 11.36
C LEU A 225 19.43 6.05 11.35
N GLU A 226 18.96 7.29 11.50
CA GLU A 226 19.83 8.47 11.57
C GLU A 226 20.61 8.49 12.90
N ALA A 227 21.93 8.61 12.83
CA ALA A 227 22.80 8.58 14.02
C ALA A 227 22.67 9.84 14.89
N ALA A 228 22.38 10.99 14.26
CA ALA A 228 22.17 12.26 14.98
C ALA A 228 20.76 12.37 15.62
N TRP A 229 19.95 11.30 15.57
CA TRP A 229 18.57 11.28 16.07
C TRP A 229 18.36 11.88 17.47
N PRO A 230 19.22 11.65 18.49
CA PRO A 230 19.02 12.23 19.82
C PRO A 230 18.94 13.77 19.85
N HIS A 231 19.58 14.45 18.89
CA HIS A 231 19.45 15.89 18.72
C HIS A 231 18.29 16.25 17.79
N LEU A 232 18.16 15.56 16.65
CA LEU A 232 17.12 15.85 15.66
C LEU A 232 15.71 15.68 16.22
N GLN A 233 15.47 14.63 17.02
CA GLN A 233 14.19 14.40 17.67
C GLN A 233 13.75 15.62 18.49
N LEU A 234 14.64 16.19 19.30
CA LEU A 234 14.33 17.35 20.13
C LEU A 234 14.14 18.62 19.30
N VAL A 235 14.86 18.78 18.19
CA VAL A 235 14.66 19.91 17.26
C VAL A 235 13.28 19.83 16.60
N TYR A 236 12.87 18.64 16.13
CA TYR A 236 11.53 18.42 15.60
C TYR A 236 10.45 18.65 16.64
N GLU A 237 10.61 18.08 17.83
CA GLU A 237 9.65 18.24 18.92
C GLU A 237 9.51 19.72 19.32
N PHE A 238 10.63 20.43 19.46
CA PHE A 238 10.65 21.86 19.76
C PHE A 238 9.91 22.68 18.69
N PHE A 239 10.22 22.44 17.41
CA PHE A 239 9.59 23.18 16.31
C PHE A 239 8.09 22.88 16.20
N LEU A 240 7.69 21.64 16.46
CA LEU A 240 6.29 21.23 16.46
C LEU A 240 5.53 21.87 17.63
N ARG A 241 6.08 21.89 18.84
CA ARG A 241 5.49 22.63 19.99
C ARG A 241 5.39 24.13 19.71
N PHE A 242 6.41 24.71 19.08
CA PHE A 242 6.40 26.11 18.63
C PHE A 242 5.25 26.39 17.65
N LEU A 243 5.05 25.52 16.65
CA LEU A 243 3.95 25.66 15.68
C LEU A 243 2.58 25.43 16.32
N GLU A 244 2.45 24.49 17.27
CA GLU A 244 1.18 24.15 17.92
C GLU A 244 0.78 25.10 19.04
N SER A 245 1.72 25.92 19.54
CA SER A 245 1.46 26.89 20.59
C SER A 245 0.26 27.80 20.25
N PRO A 246 -0.64 28.08 21.22
CA PRO A 246 -1.75 29.01 21.02
C PRO A 246 -1.26 30.46 20.80
N ASP A 247 -0.06 30.79 21.26
CA ASP A 247 0.54 32.13 21.13
C ASP A 247 1.23 32.33 19.76
N PHE A 248 1.29 31.28 18.93
CA PHE A 248 1.89 31.32 17.61
C PHE A 248 1.08 32.20 16.64
N GLN A 249 1.75 33.16 16.00
CA GLN A 249 1.15 34.12 15.07
C GLN A 249 1.61 33.86 13.63
N PRO A 250 0.75 33.30 12.75
CA PRO A 250 1.12 33.01 11.36
C PRO A 250 1.53 34.24 10.54
N ASN A 251 0.99 35.43 10.87
CA ASN A 251 1.28 36.67 10.15
C ASN A 251 2.73 37.16 10.33
N ILE A 252 3.38 36.80 11.43
CA ILE A 252 4.79 37.11 11.69
C ILE A 252 5.65 36.02 11.07
N ALA A 253 5.31 34.75 11.33
CA ALA A 253 6.06 33.58 10.87
C ALA A 253 6.17 33.49 9.33
N LYS A 254 5.17 33.96 8.57
CA LYS A 254 5.17 33.92 7.09
C LYS A 254 6.34 34.67 6.45
N LYS A 255 7.01 35.57 7.19
CA LYS A 255 8.21 36.28 6.71
C LYS A 255 9.44 35.38 6.66
N TYR A 256 9.43 34.30 7.44
CA TYR A 256 10.57 33.39 7.63
C TYR A 256 10.30 31.97 7.12
N ILE A 257 9.04 31.52 7.20
CA ILE A 257 8.57 30.28 6.59
C ILE A 257 8.04 30.62 5.20
N ASP A 258 8.95 30.60 4.23
CA ASP A 258 8.69 30.91 2.83
C ASP A 258 8.65 29.64 1.95
N GLN A 259 8.57 29.83 0.63
CA GLN A 259 8.58 28.73 -0.33
C GLN A 259 9.88 27.93 -0.30
N LYS A 260 11.02 28.59 -0.06
CA LYS A 260 12.32 27.92 0.02
C LYS A 260 12.39 27.00 1.23
N PHE A 261 11.92 27.46 2.38
CA PHE A 261 11.80 26.65 3.59
C PHE A 261 10.94 25.40 3.33
N VAL A 262 9.78 25.56 2.69
CA VAL A 262 8.88 24.43 2.38
C VAL A 262 9.50 23.43 1.42
N MET A 263 10.21 23.89 0.39
CA MET A 263 10.92 23.02 -0.56
C MET A 263 11.98 22.17 0.17
N GLN A 264 12.85 22.80 0.97
CA GLN A 264 13.86 22.07 1.74
C GLN A 264 13.27 21.11 2.78
N LEU A 265 12.11 21.45 3.35
CA LEU A 265 11.36 20.55 4.23
C LEU A 265 10.79 19.34 3.49
N LEU A 266 10.29 19.55 2.26
CA LEU A 266 9.75 18.48 1.42
C LEU A 266 10.85 17.53 0.91
N ASP A 267 12.04 18.04 0.60
CA ASP A 267 13.18 17.22 0.19
C ASP A 267 13.60 16.21 1.28
N LEU A 268 13.33 16.49 2.56
CA LEU A 268 13.63 15.58 3.67
C LEU A 268 12.67 14.37 3.76
N PHE A 269 11.52 14.38 3.07
CA PHE A 269 10.60 13.24 3.08
C PHE A 269 11.20 11.97 2.46
N ASP A 270 12.31 12.08 1.72
CA ASP A 270 13.03 10.94 1.18
C ASP A 270 14.00 10.30 2.20
N SER A 271 13.99 10.73 3.47
CA SER A 271 14.77 10.11 4.54
C SER A 271 14.42 8.63 4.71
N GLU A 272 15.44 7.78 4.86
CA GLU A 272 15.25 6.34 5.13
C GLU A 272 14.68 6.09 6.54
N ASP A 273 14.85 7.04 7.48
CA ASP A 273 14.39 6.91 8.86
C ASP A 273 12.87 7.21 8.98
N PRO A 274 12.02 6.21 9.28
CA PRO A 274 10.58 6.41 9.40
C PRO A 274 10.19 7.39 10.51
N ARG A 275 11.02 7.53 11.55
CA ARG A 275 10.76 8.46 12.66
C ARG A 275 10.87 9.89 12.17
N GLU A 276 11.86 10.18 11.32
CA GLU A 276 12.02 11.50 10.71
C GLU A 276 10.83 11.84 9.82
N ARG A 277 10.40 10.89 8.98
CA ARG A 277 9.23 11.06 8.10
C ARG A 277 7.94 11.33 8.87
N ASP A 278 7.71 10.69 10.02
CA ASP A 278 6.51 10.94 10.83
C ASP A 278 6.48 12.36 11.45
N PHE A 279 7.62 12.88 11.89
CA PHE A 279 7.73 14.27 12.33
C PHE A 279 7.55 15.26 11.18
N LEU A 280 8.16 14.99 10.02
CA LEU A 280 7.98 15.79 8.80
C LEU A 280 6.51 15.84 8.38
N LYS A 281 5.82 14.69 8.40
CA LYS A 281 4.40 14.56 8.10
C LYS A 281 3.57 15.51 8.95
N THR A 282 3.75 15.44 10.26
CA THR A 282 3.00 16.27 11.20
C THR A 282 3.36 17.75 11.05
N THR A 283 4.65 18.06 10.89
CA THR A 283 5.13 19.43 10.71
C THR A 283 4.56 20.07 9.46
N LEU A 284 4.62 19.39 8.31
CA LEU A 284 4.09 19.88 7.04
C LEU A 284 2.57 20.05 7.10
N HIS A 285 1.85 19.11 7.74
CA HIS A 285 0.41 19.22 7.93
C HIS A 285 0.03 20.47 8.75
N ARG A 286 0.75 20.76 9.84
CA ARG A 286 0.53 22.00 10.63
C ARG A 286 0.83 23.26 9.83
N ILE A 287 1.91 23.27 9.04
CA ILE A 287 2.25 24.39 8.15
C ILE A 287 1.12 24.60 7.12
N TYR A 288 0.66 23.53 6.45
CA TYR A 288 -0.42 23.61 5.47
C TYR A 288 -1.72 24.18 6.07
N GLY A 289 -2.05 23.76 7.30
CA GLY A 289 -3.21 24.24 8.04
C GLY A 289 -3.15 25.73 8.35
N LYS A 290 -2.00 26.20 8.89
CA LYS A 290 -1.82 27.57 9.38
C LYS A 290 -1.50 28.60 8.29
N PHE A 291 -0.85 28.20 7.19
CA PHE A 291 -0.39 29.12 6.14
C PHE A 291 -1.18 28.96 4.85
N LEU A 292 -2.31 29.67 4.74
CA LEU A 292 -3.17 29.68 3.55
C LEU A 292 -2.41 30.02 2.25
N GLY A 293 -1.46 30.97 2.31
CA GLY A 293 -0.67 31.41 1.16
C GLY A 293 0.33 30.36 0.63
N LEU A 294 0.71 29.37 1.44
CA LEU A 294 1.64 28.31 1.04
C LEU A 294 0.92 27.07 0.48
N ARG A 295 -0.40 26.95 0.64
CA ARG A 295 -1.15 25.74 0.26
C ARG A 295 -1.00 25.37 -1.22
N ALA A 296 -1.10 26.35 -2.12
CA ALA A 296 -0.96 26.11 -3.55
C ALA A 296 0.47 25.64 -3.91
N TYR A 297 1.48 26.24 -3.27
CA TYR A 297 2.88 25.85 -3.47
C TYR A 297 3.16 24.44 -2.97
N ILE A 298 2.70 24.10 -1.75
CA ILE A 298 2.83 22.75 -1.17
C ILE A 298 2.21 21.71 -2.09
N ARG A 299 0.96 21.90 -2.52
CA ARG A 299 0.29 20.94 -3.43
C ARG A 299 1.06 20.79 -4.75
N LYS A 300 1.50 21.90 -5.35
CA LYS A 300 2.28 21.85 -6.59
C LYS A 300 3.60 21.10 -6.41
N HIS A 301 4.29 21.31 -5.29
CA HIS A 301 5.58 20.66 -5.03
C HIS A 301 5.41 19.17 -4.75
N ILE A 302 4.40 18.76 -3.97
CA ILE A 302 4.06 17.34 -3.79
C ILE A 302 3.71 16.68 -5.13
N ASN A 303 2.98 17.38 -6.02
CA ASN A 303 2.69 16.86 -7.36
C ASN A 303 3.97 16.62 -8.17
N ASN A 304 4.95 17.53 -8.10
CA ASN A 304 6.23 17.36 -8.78
C ASN A 304 7.00 16.15 -8.24
N ILE A 305 6.99 15.93 -6.92
CA ILE A 305 7.59 14.74 -6.29
C ILE A 305 6.91 13.48 -6.83
N PHE A 306 5.57 13.44 -6.86
CA PHE A 306 4.83 12.30 -7.40
C PHE A 306 5.09 12.10 -8.89
N TYR A 307 5.19 13.15 -9.70
CA TYR A 307 5.53 13.00 -11.12
C TYR A 307 6.92 12.40 -11.33
N ARG A 308 7.92 12.89 -10.59
CA ARG A 308 9.28 12.34 -10.62
C ARG A 308 9.29 10.89 -10.17
N PHE A 309 8.58 10.56 -9.10
CA PHE A 309 8.44 9.20 -8.60
C PHE A 309 7.79 8.27 -9.64
N ILE A 310 6.67 8.66 -10.26
CA ILE A 310 5.91 7.80 -11.17
C ILE A 310 6.63 7.61 -12.52
N TYR A 311 7.29 8.65 -13.04
CA TYR A 311 7.75 8.68 -14.43
C TYR A 311 9.27 8.68 -14.60
N GLU A 312 10.05 8.98 -13.56
CA GLU A 312 11.50 9.10 -13.67
C GLU A 312 12.25 8.09 -12.80
N THR A 313 11.99 8.05 -11.49
CA THR A 313 12.85 7.32 -10.54
C THR A 313 12.26 6.00 -10.05
N GLU A 314 10.93 5.88 -9.95
CA GLU A 314 10.22 4.77 -9.26
C GLU A 314 10.72 4.49 -7.82
N HIS A 315 11.42 5.46 -7.20
CA HIS A 315 11.98 5.36 -5.86
C HIS A 315 11.81 6.69 -5.12
N HIS A 316 11.19 6.62 -3.94
CA HIS A 316 11.05 7.70 -2.97
C HIS A 316 10.47 7.11 -1.66
N ASN A 317 11.07 7.39 -0.51
CA ASN A 317 10.72 6.74 0.76
C ASN A 317 9.45 7.31 1.41
N GLY A 318 9.15 8.59 1.22
CA GLY A 318 8.05 9.30 1.90
C GLY A 318 6.70 9.36 1.19
N ILE A 319 6.41 8.46 0.23
CA ILE A 319 5.15 8.54 -0.56
C ILE A 319 3.93 8.29 0.33
N ALA A 320 4.00 7.33 1.25
CA ALA A 320 2.90 7.01 2.16
C ALA A 320 2.55 8.20 3.05
N GLU A 321 3.53 8.83 3.68
CA GLU A 321 3.35 9.96 4.59
C GLU A 321 2.80 11.19 3.86
N LEU A 322 3.27 11.46 2.62
CA LEU A 322 2.71 12.52 1.79
C LEU A 322 1.25 12.27 1.44
N LEU A 323 0.87 11.02 1.15
CA LEU A 323 -0.52 10.63 0.90
C LEU A 323 -1.40 10.76 2.14
N GLU A 324 -0.91 10.46 3.35
CA GLU A 324 -1.69 10.69 4.59
C GLU A 324 -2.05 12.16 4.77
N ILE A 325 -1.11 13.07 4.51
CA ILE A 325 -1.35 14.52 4.56
C ILE A 325 -2.39 14.89 3.51
N LEU A 326 -2.24 14.39 2.29
CA LEU A 326 -3.18 14.66 1.20
C LEU A 326 -4.58 14.12 1.51
N GLY A 327 -4.72 12.95 2.13
CA GLY A 327 -6.01 12.41 2.56
C GLY A 327 -6.74 13.38 3.50
N SER A 328 -6.03 13.92 4.49
CA SER A 328 -6.58 14.95 5.38
C SER A 328 -6.95 16.24 4.63
N ILE A 329 -6.14 16.66 3.67
CA ILE A 329 -6.40 17.83 2.83
C ILE A 329 -7.65 17.64 1.95
N ILE A 330 -7.80 16.46 1.34
CA ILE A 330 -8.93 16.11 0.46
C ILE A 330 -10.23 16.10 1.25
N ASN A 331 -10.22 15.55 2.46
CA ASN A 331 -11.39 15.59 3.33
C ASN A 331 -11.82 17.05 3.64
N GLY A 332 -10.87 17.97 3.71
CA GLY A 332 -11.12 19.40 3.91
C GLY A 332 -11.53 20.20 2.66
N PHE A 333 -11.70 19.57 1.48
CA PHE A 333 -12.10 20.30 0.27
C PHE A 333 -13.51 20.88 0.38
N ALA A 334 -13.66 22.11 -0.11
CA ALA A 334 -14.95 22.76 -0.24
C ALA A 334 -15.70 22.19 -1.47
N LEU A 335 -17.02 22.09 -1.34
CA LEU A 335 -17.91 21.75 -2.45
C LEU A 335 -18.47 23.04 -3.09
N PRO A 336 -18.60 23.11 -4.42
CA PRO A 336 -18.24 22.09 -5.40
C PRO A 336 -16.71 21.92 -5.55
N LEU A 337 -16.26 20.70 -5.88
CA LEU A 337 -14.84 20.42 -6.10
C LEU A 337 -14.28 21.27 -7.25
N LYS A 338 -13.11 21.88 -7.01
CA LYS A 338 -12.39 22.64 -8.04
C LYS A 338 -11.81 21.71 -9.09
N GLU A 339 -11.73 22.20 -10.33
CA GLU A 339 -11.17 21.47 -11.46
C GLU A 339 -9.70 21.06 -11.23
N GLU A 340 -8.90 21.89 -10.56
CA GLU A 340 -7.53 21.54 -10.18
C GLU A 340 -7.44 20.25 -9.34
N HIS A 341 -8.45 19.97 -8.50
CA HIS A 341 -8.50 18.79 -7.64
C HIS A 341 -8.94 17.55 -8.43
N LYS A 342 -9.86 17.71 -9.40
CA LYS A 342 -10.24 16.64 -10.34
C LYS A 342 -9.07 16.20 -11.21
N ILE A 343 -8.31 17.17 -11.72
CA ILE A 343 -7.07 16.92 -12.48
C ILE A 343 -6.05 16.19 -11.59
N PHE A 344 -5.88 16.62 -10.34
CA PHE A 344 -4.98 15.96 -9.39
C PHE A 344 -5.32 14.48 -9.18
N LEU A 345 -6.60 14.14 -8.95
CA LEU A 345 -7.05 12.75 -8.87
C LEU A 345 -6.70 11.96 -10.13
N LEU A 346 -7.13 12.45 -11.30
CA LEU A 346 -7.02 11.70 -12.55
C LEU A 346 -5.60 11.60 -13.12
N LYS A 347 -4.75 12.61 -12.88
CA LYS A 347 -3.40 12.71 -13.47
C LYS A 347 -2.27 12.41 -12.51
N VAL A 348 -2.52 12.38 -11.20
CA VAL A 348 -1.49 12.12 -10.18
C VAL A 348 -1.82 10.90 -9.35
N LEU A 349 -2.97 10.89 -8.66
CA LEU A 349 -3.33 9.77 -7.77
C LEU A 349 -3.55 8.46 -8.53
N LEU A 350 -4.33 8.47 -9.61
CA LEU A 350 -4.60 7.21 -10.35
C LEU A 350 -3.33 6.61 -10.96
N PRO A 351 -2.42 7.37 -11.60
CA PRO A 351 -1.15 6.82 -12.08
C PRO A 351 -0.22 6.25 -11.00
N LEU A 352 -0.34 6.64 -9.73
CA LEU A 352 0.46 6.05 -8.63
C LEU A 352 0.25 4.53 -8.50
N HIS A 353 -0.89 4.00 -8.92
CA HIS A 353 -1.17 2.56 -8.92
C HIS A 353 -0.28 1.77 -9.89
N LYS A 354 0.38 2.43 -10.84
CA LYS A 354 1.22 1.76 -11.85
C LYS A 354 2.55 1.29 -11.26
N VAL A 355 3.11 2.00 -10.29
CA VAL A 355 4.46 1.77 -9.76
C VAL A 355 4.53 0.41 -9.05
N LYS A 356 5.68 -0.26 -9.11
CA LYS A 356 5.87 -1.63 -8.59
C LYS A 356 5.70 -1.69 -7.06
N SER A 357 6.32 -0.74 -6.36
CA SER A 357 6.31 -0.58 -4.91
C SER A 357 4.99 -0.06 -4.33
N LEU A 358 3.87 -0.31 -5.01
CA LEU A 358 2.53 0.14 -4.58
C LEU A 358 2.18 -0.35 -3.17
N SER A 359 2.65 -1.53 -2.79
CA SER A 359 2.31 -2.16 -1.51
C SER A 359 2.67 -1.31 -0.29
N VAL A 360 3.75 -0.53 -0.37
CA VAL A 360 4.25 0.36 0.70
C VAL A 360 3.27 1.49 1.04
N TYR A 361 2.49 1.98 0.07
CA TYR A 361 1.63 3.17 0.23
C TYR A 361 0.18 2.96 -0.22
N HIS A 362 -0.18 1.73 -0.60
CA HIS A 362 -1.52 1.40 -1.12
C HIS A 362 -2.65 1.80 -0.18
N PRO A 363 -2.63 1.49 1.13
CA PRO A 363 -3.73 1.86 2.03
C PRO A 363 -3.99 3.38 2.05
N GLN A 364 -2.94 4.19 2.06
CA GLN A 364 -3.03 5.65 2.07
C GLN A 364 -3.56 6.18 0.73
N LEU A 365 -3.19 5.54 -0.38
CA LEU A 365 -3.66 5.89 -1.72
C LEU A 365 -5.15 5.56 -1.90
N ALA A 366 -5.57 4.35 -1.51
CA ALA A 366 -6.96 3.91 -1.54
C ALA A 366 -7.85 4.84 -0.71
N TYR A 367 -7.41 5.20 0.51
CA TYR A 367 -8.09 6.20 1.34
C TYR A 367 -8.27 7.54 0.62
N CYS A 368 -7.24 8.05 -0.06
CA CYS A 368 -7.35 9.29 -0.83
C CYS A 368 -8.37 9.18 -1.98
N VAL A 369 -8.40 8.05 -2.69
CA VAL A 369 -9.32 7.81 -3.82
C VAL A 369 -10.77 7.74 -3.32
N VAL A 370 -11.04 6.92 -2.29
CA VAL A 370 -12.37 6.78 -1.69
C VAL A 370 -12.87 8.13 -1.17
N GLN A 371 -12.00 8.89 -0.48
CA GLN A 371 -12.37 10.20 0.04
C GLN A 371 -12.75 11.20 -1.06
N PHE A 372 -12.17 11.10 -2.26
CA PHE A 372 -12.58 11.89 -3.42
C PHE A 372 -13.98 11.51 -3.91
N LEU A 373 -14.28 10.21 -3.97
CA LEU A 373 -15.57 9.70 -4.44
C LEU A 373 -16.71 10.05 -3.49
N GLU A 374 -16.46 10.05 -2.17
CA GLU A 374 -17.43 10.53 -1.18
C GLU A 374 -17.77 12.02 -1.34
N LYS A 375 -16.86 12.84 -1.89
CA LYS A 375 -17.07 14.27 -2.11
C LYS A 375 -17.82 14.56 -3.42
N ASP A 376 -17.59 13.77 -4.45
CA ASP A 376 -18.19 13.92 -5.78
C ASP A 376 -18.28 12.55 -6.48
N SER A 377 -19.46 11.93 -6.40
CA SER A 377 -19.72 10.58 -6.93
C SER A 377 -19.59 10.51 -8.46
N THR A 378 -19.69 11.65 -9.18
CA THR A 378 -19.53 11.70 -10.64
C THR A 378 -18.12 11.30 -11.11
N LEU A 379 -17.15 11.30 -10.21
CA LEU A 379 -15.77 10.88 -10.48
C LEU A 379 -15.59 9.35 -10.46
N THR A 380 -16.61 8.60 -10.06
CA THR A 380 -16.49 7.14 -9.89
C THR A 380 -16.21 6.42 -11.20
N GLU A 381 -16.96 6.75 -12.27
CA GLU A 381 -16.77 6.15 -13.58
C GLU A 381 -15.32 6.26 -14.10
N PRO A 382 -14.72 7.48 -14.20
CA PRO A 382 -13.34 7.59 -14.69
C PRO A 382 -12.31 6.94 -13.75
N VAL A 383 -12.55 6.90 -12.44
CA VAL A 383 -11.67 6.23 -11.47
C VAL A 383 -11.67 4.71 -11.68
N VAL A 384 -12.85 4.08 -11.69
CA VAL A 384 -12.97 2.63 -11.89
C VAL A 384 -12.42 2.22 -13.26
N MET A 385 -12.70 2.99 -14.31
CA MET A 385 -12.15 2.73 -15.64
C MET A 385 -10.62 2.84 -15.69
N ALA A 386 -10.02 3.76 -14.94
CA ALA A 386 -8.57 3.86 -14.84
C ALA A 386 -7.95 2.69 -14.07
N LEU A 387 -8.54 2.26 -12.95
CA LEU A 387 -8.09 1.08 -12.21
C LEU A 387 -8.17 -0.19 -13.08
N LEU A 388 -9.26 -0.37 -13.83
CA LEU A 388 -9.40 -1.47 -14.79
C LEU A 388 -8.36 -1.40 -15.92
N LYS A 389 -7.98 -0.19 -16.36
CA LYS A 389 -6.92 0.02 -17.35
C LYS A 389 -5.53 -0.31 -16.79
N TYR A 390 -5.26 0.01 -15.53
CA TYR A 390 -3.98 -0.24 -14.86
C TYR A 390 -3.88 -1.61 -14.21
N TRP A 391 -4.89 -2.47 -14.40
CA TRP A 391 -5.00 -3.77 -13.76
C TRP A 391 -3.71 -4.61 -13.90
N PRO A 392 -3.07 -5.02 -12.78
CA PRO A 392 -1.85 -5.81 -12.80
C PRO A 392 -2.04 -7.14 -13.52
N LYS A 393 -1.16 -7.48 -14.47
CA LYS A 393 -1.22 -8.75 -15.23
C LYS A 393 -0.15 -9.77 -14.83
N THR A 394 0.90 -9.32 -14.15
CA THR A 394 2.08 -10.13 -13.79
C THR A 394 2.43 -10.05 -12.31
N HIS A 395 1.65 -9.35 -11.50
CA HIS A 395 1.95 -9.09 -10.08
C HIS A 395 0.73 -9.39 -9.20
N SER A 396 0.61 -10.64 -8.74
CA SER A 396 -0.55 -11.13 -7.98
C SER A 396 -0.82 -10.38 -6.66
N PRO A 397 0.17 -9.97 -5.85
CA PRO A 397 -0.08 -9.17 -4.66
C PRO A 397 -0.76 -7.83 -4.98
N LYS A 398 -0.38 -7.21 -6.11
CA LYS A 398 -1.03 -5.96 -6.56
C LYS A 398 -2.44 -6.22 -7.08
N GLU A 399 -2.69 -7.37 -7.71
CA GLU A 399 -4.05 -7.74 -8.10
C GLU A 399 -4.97 -7.89 -6.88
N VAL A 400 -4.46 -8.45 -5.78
CA VAL A 400 -5.18 -8.52 -4.49
C VAL A 400 -5.44 -7.13 -3.92
N MET A 401 -4.45 -6.22 -3.98
CA MET A 401 -4.61 -4.82 -3.55
C MET A 401 -5.68 -4.08 -4.37
N PHE A 402 -5.67 -4.20 -5.70
CA PHE A 402 -6.70 -3.61 -6.56
C PHE A 402 -8.11 -4.16 -6.27
N LEU A 403 -8.23 -5.44 -5.91
CA LEU A 403 -9.49 -6.03 -5.47
C LEU A 403 -9.90 -5.50 -4.08
N ASN A 404 -8.96 -5.25 -3.16
CA ASN A 404 -9.30 -4.58 -1.90
C ASN A 404 -9.84 -3.17 -2.15
N GLU A 405 -9.11 -2.36 -2.90
CA GLU A 405 -9.50 -0.97 -3.20
C GLU A 405 -10.83 -0.89 -3.96
N LEU A 406 -11.04 -1.77 -4.94
CA LEU A 406 -12.31 -1.80 -5.66
C LEU A 406 -13.49 -2.18 -4.78
N GLU A 407 -13.31 -3.04 -3.77
CA GLU A 407 -14.38 -3.31 -2.81
C GLU A 407 -14.71 -2.04 -2.00
N GLU A 408 -13.70 -1.34 -1.48
CA GLU A 408 -13.91 -0.08 -0.74
C GLU A 408 -14.60 0.99 -1.60
N ILE A 409 -14.26 1.08 -2.88
CA ILE A 409 -14.93 1.97 -3.85
C ILE A 409 -16.39 1.56 -4.06
N LEU A 410 -16.67 0.26 -4.15
CA LEU A 410 -18.03 -0.25 -4.32
C LEU A 410 -18.87 -0.07 -3.04
N ASP A 411 -18.29 0.05 -1.86
CA ASP A 411 -19.04 0.34 -0.63
C ASP A 411 -19.61 1.77 -0.61
N VAL A 412 -18.98 2.70 -1.33
CA VAL A 412 -19.43 4.10 -1.41
C VAL A 412 -20.08 4.46 -2.75
N ILE A 413 -20.15 3.54 -3.71
CA ILE A 413 -20.69 3.82 -5.04
C ILE A 413 -22.21 4.04 -4.99
N GLU A 414 -22.70 5.04 -5.73
CA GLU A 414 -24.13 5.20 -5.94
C GLU A 414 -24.65 4.23 -7.02
N PRO A 415 -25.89 3.71 -6.90
CA PRO A 415 -26.45 2.80 -7.91
C PRO A 415 -26.47 3.37 -9.34
N SER A 416 -26.67 4.68 -9.48
CA SER A 416 -26.63 5.42 -10.75
C SER A 416 -25.26 5.35 -11.44
N GLU A 417 -24.19 5.43 -10.67
CA GLU A 417 -22.81 5.35 -11.15
C GLU A 417 -22.38 3.89 -11.37
N PHE A 418 -22.84 2.97 -10.52
CA PHE A 418 -22.56 1.54 -10.65
C PHE A 418 -22.98 0.97 -12.01
N VAL A 419 -24.18 1.33 -12.50
CA VAL A 419 -24.70 0.86 -13.80
C VAL A 419 -23.77 1.21 -14.97
N LYS A 420 -23.00 2.30 -14.88
CA LYS A 420 -22.06 2.73 -15.93
C LYS A 420 -20.82 1.83 -15.99
N VAL A 421 -20.40 1.28 -14.86
CA VAL A 421 -19.13 0.53 -14.73
C VAL A 421 -19.30 -0.98 -14.50
N MET A 422 -20.51 -1.45 -14.17
CA MET A 422 -20.76 -2.84 -13.78
C MET A 422 -20.30 -3.85 -14.84
N GLU A 423 -20.56 -3.61 -16.13
CA GLU A 423 -20.19 -4.57 -17.17
C GLU A 423 -18.67 -4.78 -17.30
N PRO A 424 -17.84 -3.73 -17.49
CA PRO A 424 -16.39 -3.91 -17.56
C PRO A 424 -15.80 -4.40 -16.23
N LEU A 425 -16.32 -3.96 -15.09
CA LEU A 425 -15.91 -4.41 -13.76
C LEU A 425 -16.11 -5.92 -13.58
N PHE A 426 -17.32 -6.42 -13.81
CA PHE A 426 -17.63 -7.85 -13.62
C PHE A 426 -16.96 -8.73 -14.67
N ARG A 427 -16.65 -8.22 -15.88
CA ARG A 427 -15.77 -8.93 -16.83
C ARG A 427 -14.36 -9.11 -16.28
N GLN A 428 -13.85 -8.16 -15.50
CA GLN A 428 -12.56 -8.29 -14.84
C GLN A 428 -12.65 -9.22 -13.62
N LEU A 429 -13.67 -9.09 -12.76
CA LEU A 429 -13.90 -10.02 -11.65
C LEU A 429 -14.05 -11.47 -12.11
N ALA A 430 -14.73 -11.72 -13.23
CA ALA A 430 -14.84 -13.06 -13.82
C ALA A 430 -13.47 -13.69 -14.14
N LYS A 431 -12.48 -12.87 -14.56
CA LYS A 431 -11.10 -13.32 -14.77
C LYS A 431 -10.41 -13.60 -13.44
N CYS A 432 -10.58 -12.73 -12.44
CA CYS A 432 -9.99 -12.90 -11.10
C CYS A 432 -10.49 -14.18 -10.41
N VAL A 433 -11.80 -14.44 -10.47
CA VAL A 433 -12.42 -15.68 -9.98
C VAL A 433 -11.91 -16.92 -10.72
N SER A 434 -11.57 -16.77 -12.01
CA SER A 434 -10.97 -17.84 -12.81
C SER A 434 -9.44 -17.92 -12.68
N SER A 435 -8.83 -17.10 -11.82
CA SER A 435 -7.38 -17.07 -11.67
C SER A 435 -6.91 -18.38 -11.04
N PRO A 436 -5.82 -18.99 -11.54
CA PRO A 436 -5.20 -20.15 -10.89
C PRO A 436 -4.53 -19.77 -9.56
N HIS A 437 -4.27 -18.47 -9.33
CA HIS A 437 -3.66 -17.96 -8.11
C HIS A 437 -4.69 -17.86 -6.99
N PHE A 438 -4.57 -18.71 -5.97
CA PHE A 438 -5.63 -18.87 -4.97
C PHE A 438 -5.96 -17.56 -4.23
N GLN A 439 -4.97 -16.74 -3.86
CA GLN A 439 -5.24 -15.48 -3.14
C GLN A 439 -6.07 -14.49 -3.96
N VAL A 440 -5.89 -14.47 -5.29
CA VAL A 440 -6.64 -13.59 -6.19
C VAL A 440 -8.08 -14.09 -6.31
N ALA A 441 -8.27 -15.39 -6.55
CA ALA A 441 -9.59 -15.99 -6.67
C ALA A 441 -10.38 -15.89 -5.35
N GLU A 442 -9.73 -16.15 -4.22
CA GLU A 442 -10.31 -16.03 -2.87
C GLU A 442 -10.77 -14.60 -2.60
N ARG A 443 -9.86 -13.62 -2.76
CA ARG A 443 -10.16 -12.19 -2.57
C ARG A 443 -11.31 -11.72 -3.47
N ALA A 444 -11.36 -12.15 -4.73
CA ALA A 444 -12.46 -11.81 -5.64
C ALA A 444 -13.79 -12.45 -5.21
N LEU A 445 -13.79 -13.71 -4.76
CA LEU A 445 -14.99 -14.41 -4.29
C LEU A 445 -15.53 -13.85 -2.97
N TYR A 446 -14.69 -13.17 -2.18
CA TYR A 446 -15.14 -12.50 -0.96
C TYR A 446 -16.12 -11.34 -1.20
N TYR A 447 -16.21 -10.81 -2.43
CA TYR A 447 -17.22 -9.79 -2.78
C TYR A 447 -18.66 -10.28 -2.55
N TRP A 448 -18.90 -11.60 -2.64
CA TRP A 448 -20.22 -12.18 -2.39
C TRP A 448 -20.65 -12.17 -0.92
N ASN A 449 -19.72 -11.85 -0.01
CA ASN A 449 -20.03 -11.71 1.42
C ASN A 449 -20.41 -10.28 1.80
N ASN A 450 -20.21 -9.31 0.90
CA ASN A 450 -20.57 -7.92 1.13
C ASN A 450 -22.06 -7.71 0.76
N GLU A 451 -22.86 -7.33 1.76
CA GLU A 451 -24.31 -7.17 1.60
C GLU A 451 -24.67 -6.06 0.60
N TYR A 452 -23.92 -4.96 0.57
CA TYR A 452 -24.18 -3.85 -0.33
C TYR A 452 -23.82 -4.20 -1.77
N ILE A 453 -22.67 -4.84 -2.00
CA ILE A 453 -22.32 -5.34 -3.33
C ILE A 453 -23.36 -6.37 -3.82
N MET A 454 -23.82 -7.25 -2.94
CA MET A 454 -24.84 -8.23 -3.28
C MET A 454 -26.19 -7.61 -3.64
N SER A 455 -26.59 -6.50 -2.99
CA SER A 455 -27.81 -5.79 -3.36
C SER A 455 -27.69 -5.15 -4.76
N LEU A 456 -26.56 -4.50 -5.06
CA LEU A 456 -26.26 -3.93 -6.38
C LEU A 456 -26.26 -5.01 -7.48
N ILE A 457 -25.72 -6.21 -7.18
CA ILE A 457 -25.75 -7.36 -8.08
C ILE A 457 -27.18 -7.83 -8.33
N SER A 458 -28.02 -7.89 -7.27
CA SER A 458 -29.41 -8.32 -7.37
C SER A 458 -30.24 -7.43 -8.29
N ASP A 459 -30.13 -6.12 -8.13
CA ASP A 459 -30.88 -5.16 -8.95
C ASP A 459 -30.44 -5.20 -10.43
N ASN A 460 -29.21 -5.63 -10.70
CA ASN A 460 -28.61 -5.67 -12.04
C ASN A 460 -28.32 -7.10 -12.55
N ALA A 461 -28.98 -8.09 -11.96
CA ALA A 461 -28.73 -9.51 -12.20
C ALA A 461 -28.80 -9.90 -13.68
N ALA A 462 -29.73 -9.29 -14.43
CA ALA A 462 -29.95 -9.53 -15.85
C ALA A 462 -28.69 -9.32 -16.72
N LYS A 463 -27.79 -8.42 -16.30
CA LYS A 463 -26.53 -8.13 -17.00
C LYS A 463 -25.33 -8.82 -16.37
N ILE A 464 -25.30 -8.89 -15.04
CA ILE A 464 -24.13 -9.40 -14.29
C ILE A 464 -24.05 -10.93 -14.34
N LEU A 465 -25.18 -11.63 -14.15
CA LEU A 465 -25.20 -13.09 -14.04
C LEU A 465 -24.66 -13.77 -15.32
N PRO A 466 -25.05 -13.39 -16.55
CA PRO A 466 -24.49 -13.95 -17.77
C PRO A 466 -22.97 -13.78 -17.91
N ILE A 467 -22.39 -12.70 -17.35
CA ILE A 467 -20.94 -12.41 -17.42
C ILE A 467 -20.19 -13.31 -16.43
N MET A 468 -20.70 -13.47 -15.21
CA MET A 468 -20.04 -14.21 -14.14
C MET A 468 -20.24 -15.73 -14.25
N PHE A 469 -21.37 -16.17 -14.77
CA PHE A 469 -21.76 -17.59 -14.79
C PHE A 469 -20.72 -18.50 -15.47
N PRO A 470 -20.17 -18.18 -16.67
CA PRO A 470 -19.16 -19.02 -17.32
C PRO A 470 -17.91 -19.24 -16.46
N ALA A 471 -17.45 -18.19 -15.76
CA ALA A 471 -16.28 -18.26 -14.89
C ALA A 471 -16.54 -19.17 -13.68
N LEU A 472 -17.64 -18.94 -12.97
CA LEU A 472 -17.99 -19.74 -11.79
C LEU A 472 -18.26 -21.21 -12.15
N TYR A 473 -19.03 -21.47 -13.22
CA TYR A 473 -19.42 -22.83 -13.60
C TYR A 473 -18.25 -23.67 -14.15
N ARG A 474 -17.27 -23.06 -14.82
CA ARG A 474 -16.06 -23.77 -15.27
C ARG A 474 -15.21 -24.18 -14.08
N ASN A 475 -14.92 -23.23 -13.19
CA ASN A 475 -14.02 -23.45 -12.07
C ASN A 475 -14.64 -24.33 -10.96
N SER A 476 -15.97 -24.43 -10.87
CA SER A 476 -16.65 -25.39 -10.00
C SER A 476 -16.42 -26.87 -10.39
N LYS A 477 -15.72 -27.17 -11.49
CA LYS A 477 -15.41 -28.56 -11.89
C LYS A 477 -13.93 -28.90 -11.82
N THR A 478 -13.06 -27.91 -11.95
CA THR A 478 -11.64 -28.13 -12.27
C THR A 478 -10.67 -27.35 -11.40
N HIS A 479 -11.14 -26.51 -10.46
CA HIS A 479 -10.24 -25.73 -9.63
C HIS A 479 -9.44 -26.64 -8.67
N TRP A 480 -8.12 -26.46 -8.62
CA TRP A 480 -7.21 -27.33 -7.86
C TRP A 480 -7.33 -27.15 -6.34
N ASN A 481 -7.65 -25.92 -5.90
CA ASN A 481 -7.81 -25.58 -4.49
C ASN A 481 -9.26 -25.84 -4.02
N LYS A 482 -9.42 -26.66 -2.97
CA LYS A 482 -10.71 -27.08 -2.40
C LYS A 482 -11.48 -25.93 -1.73
N THR A 483 -10.79 -24.97 -1.13
CA THR A 483 -11.44 -23.80 -0.47
C THR A 483 -12.12 -22.93 -1.51
N ILE A 484 -11.40 -22.60 -2.58
CA ILE A 484 -11.95 -21.84 -3.72
C ILE A 484 -13.14 -22.57 -4.33
N HIS A 485 -13.05 -23.89 -4.46
CA HIS A 485 -14.15 -24.71 -4.95
C HIS A 485 -15.42 -24.56 -4.10
N GLY A 486 -15.29 -24.57 -2.77
CA GLY A 486 -16.38 -24.29 -1.83
C GLY A 486 -16.96 -22.87 -1.97
N LEU A 487 -16.10 -21.86 -2.07
CA LEU A 487 -16.51 -20.46 -2.26
C LEU A 487 -17.27 -20.27 -3.58
N ILE A 488 -16.83 -20.91 -4.67
CA ILE A 488 -17.52 -20.86 -5.96
C ILE A 488 -18.92 -21.49 -5.87
N TYR A 489 -19.06 -22.63 -5.18
CA TYR A 489 -20.39 -23.23 -4.98
C TYR A 489 -21.32 -22.33 -4.17
N ASN A 490 -20.79 -21.67 -3.13
CA ASN A 490 -21.55 -20.69 -2.37
C ASN A 490 -22.02 -19.54 -3.26
N ALA A 491 -21.12 -18.96 -4.06
CA ALA A 491 -21.47 -17.90 -5.01
C ALA A 491 -22.51 -18.34 -6.06
N LEU A 492 -22.38 -19.55 -6.62
CA LEU A 492 -23.37 -20.12 -7.54
C LEU A 492 -24.74 -20.30 -6.87
N LYS A 493 -24.76 -20.74 -5.61
CA LYS A 493 -25.99 -20.90 -4.84
C LYS A 493 -26.67 -19.54 -4.61
N LEU A 494 -25.91 -18.50 -4.22
CA LEU A 494 -26.44 -17.15 -4.05
C LEU A 494 -27.04 -16.59 -5.36
N PHE A 495 -26.38 -16.80 -6.50
CA PHE A 495 -26.93 -16.42 -7.81
C PHE A 495 -28.24 -17.14 -8.15
N MET A 496 -28.35 -18.42 -7.79
CA MET A 496 -29.54 -19.23 -8.02
C MET A 496 -30.71 -18.77 -7.15
N GLU A 497 -30.46 -18.48 -5.87
CA GLU A 497 -31.46 -17.95 -4.92
C GLU A 497 -31.98 -16.57 -5.33
N MET A 498 -31.12 -15.75 -5.94
CA MET A 498 -31.46 -14.41 -6.41
C MET A 498 -32.39 -14.41 -7.64
N ASN A 499 -32.13 -15.25 -8.64
CA ASN A 499 -33.03 -15.40 -9.80
C ASN A 499 -32.88 -16.78 -10.46
N GLN A 500 -33.69 -17.73 -10.02
CA GLN A 500 -33.69 -19.11 -10.51
C GLN A 500 -33.87 -19.20 -12.04
N LYS A 501 -34.83 -18.45 -12.59
CA LYS A 501 -35.14 -18.50 -14.03
C LYS A 501 -33.95 -18.03 -14.86
N LEU A 502 -33.36 -16.89 -14.51
CA LEU A 502 -32.19 -16.35 -15.20
C LEU A 502 -30.98 -17.28 -15.08
N PHE A 503 -30.80 -17.92 -13.92
CA PHE A 503 -29.75 -18.90 -13.71
C PHE A 503 -29.89 -20.12 -14.62
N ASP A 504 -31.10 -20.65 -14.77
CA ASP A 504 -31.41 -21.77 -15.67
C ASP A 504 -31.20 -21.38 -17.14
N ASP A 505 -31.63 -20.17 -17.53
CA ASP A 505 -31.41 -19.62 -18.87
C ASP A 505 -29.90 -19.48 -19.18
N CYS A 506 -29.10 -18.97 -18.24
CA CYS A 506 -27.65 -18.87 -18.40
C CYS A 506 -26.98 -20.25 -18.48
N THR A 507 -27.49 -21.24 -17.75
CA THR A 507 -27.02 -22.62 -17.84
C THR A 507 -27.26 -23.20 -19.24
N GLN A 508 -28.42 -22.93 -19.84
CA GLN A 508 -28.75 -23.36 -21.20
C GLN A 508 -27.88 -22.64 -22.23
N GLN A 509 -27.76 -21.31 -22.14
CA GLN A 509 -26.92 -20.50 -23.03
C GLN A 509 -25.46 -20.96 -23.01
N PHE A 510 -24.89 -21.18 -21.82
CA PHE A 510 -23.52 -21.68 -21.68
C PHE A 510 -23.32 -23.05 -22.34
N ARG A 511 -24.29 -23.97 -22.22
CA ARG A 511 -24.24 -25.27 -22.90
C ARG A 511 -24.30 -25.11 -24.42
N ALA A 512 -25.18 -24.24 -24.92
CA ALA A 512 -25.31 -23.94 -26.34
C ALA A 512 -24.03 -23.33 -26.92
N GLU A 513 -23.44 -22.34 -26.23
CA GLU A 513 -22.17 -21.72 -26.62
C GLU A 513 -21.03 -22.73 -26.62
N LYS A 514 -20.92 -23.58 -25.60
CA LYS A 514 -19.89 -24.64 -25.55
C LYS A 514 -20.02 -25.61 -26.73
N ASN A 515 -21.23 -25.96 -27.14
CA ASN A 515 -21.46 -26.81 -28.30
C ASN A 515 -21.09 -26.08 -29.61
N LYS A 516 -21.42 -24.79 -29.72
CA LYS A 516 -21.04 -23.94 -30.85
C LYS A 516 -19.51 -23.76 -30.95
N GLU A 517 -18.81 -23.59 -29.83
CA GLU A 517 -17.35 -23.53 -29.79
C GLU A 517 -16.70 -24.84 -30.25
N LYS A 518 -17.24 -25.99 -29.80
CA LYS A 518 -16.80 -27.31 -30.26
C LYS A 518 -17.01 -27.49 -31.76
N ALA A 519 -18.16 -27.08 -32.30
CA ALA A 519 -18.44 -27.13 -33.73
C ALA A 519 -17.44 -26.25 -34.51
N LYS A 520 -17.25 -24.99 -34.11
CA LYS A 520 -16.24 -24.09 -34.72
C LYS A 520 -14.83 -24.66 -34.65
N SER A 521 -14.48 -25.37 -33.58
CA SER A 521 -13.17 -26.01 -33.47
C SER A 521 -13.00 -27.14 -34.49
N LYS A 522 -14.04 -27.95 -34.71
CA LYS A 522 -14.06 -28.99 -35.75
C LYS A 522 -13.99 -28.37 -37.15
N ASP A 523 -14.77 -27.32 -37.42
CA ASP A 523 -14.74 -26.63 -38.71
C ASP A 523 -13.34 -26.09 -39.04
N ARG A 524 -12.64 -25.55 -38.03
CA ARG A 524 -11.25 -25.09 -38.17
C ARG A 524 -10.30 -26.25 -38.44
N GLU A 525 -10.44 -27.35 -37.70
CA GLU A 525 -9.63 -28.55 -37.90
C GLU A 525 -9.82 -29.12 -39.32
N GLU A 526 -11.06 -29.23 -39.78
CA GLU A 526 -11.38 -29.65 -41.15
C GLU A 526 -10.81 -28.70 -42.21
N ALA A 527 -10.86 -27.39 -41.97
CA ALA A 527 -10.25 -26.41 -42.87
C ALA A 527 -8.72 -26.59 -42.95
N TRP A 528 -8.06 -26.82 -41.82
CA TRP A 528 -6.62 -27.11 -41.78
C TRP A 528 -6.27 -28.42 -42.49
N ILE A 529 -7.05 -29.48 -42.27
CA ILE A 529 -6.87 -30.77 -42.96
C ILE A 529 -7.05 -30.62 -44.47
N LYS A 530 -8.03 -29.82 -44.92
CA LYS A 530 -8.22 -29.51 -46.35
C LYS A 530 -7.00 -28.81 -46.94
N ILE A 531 -6.46 -27.81 -46.24
CA ILE A 531 -5.22 -27.12 -46.64
C ILE A 531 -4.05 -28.11 -46.72
N GLU A 532 -3.89 -28.98 -45.72
CA GLU A 532 -2.83 -29.99 -45.70
C GLU A 532 -2.94 -30.97 -46.88
N ASN A 533 -4.16 -31.44 -47.19
CA ASN A 533 -4.42 -32.34 -48.30
C ASN A 533 -4.17 -31.67 -49.66
N LEU A 534 -4.57 -30.40 -49.82
CA LEU A 534 -4.26 -29.61 -51.01
C LEU A 534 -2.75 -29.37 -51.17
N ALA A 535 -2.03 -29.16 -50.06
CA ALA A 535 -0.58 -29.06 -50.08
C ALA A 535 0.08 -30.39 -50.51
N LYS A 536 -0.38 -31.54 -49.98
CA LYS A 536 0.11 -32.88 -50.36
C LYS A 536 -0.16 -33.23 -51.82
N SER A 537 -1.28 -32.81 -52.37
CA SER A 537 -1.65 -33.07 -53.77
C SER A 537 -1.00 -32.10 -54.76
N ASN A 538 -0.29 -31.07 -54.30
CA ASN A 538 0.39 -30.11 -55.16
C ASN A 538 1.51 -30.81 -55.98
N PRO A 539 1.41 -30.86 -57.32
CA PRO A 539 2.38 -31.55 -58.16
C PRO A 539 3.80 -30.95 -58.07
N GLN A 540 3.95 -29.69 -57.65
CA GLN A 540 5.27 -29.08 -57.45
C GLN A 540 6.08 -29.72 -56.31
N LEU A 541 5.41 -30.33 -55.31
CA LEU A 541 6.06 -31.11 -54.25
C LEU A 541 6.57 -32.47 -54.77
N ARG A 542 5.82 -33.15 -55.65
CA ARG A 542 6.24 -34.43 -56.27
C ARG A 542 7.42 -34.25 -57.23
N THR A 543 7.50 -33.13 -57.95
CA THR A 543 8.70 -32.78 -58.74
C THR A 543 9.94 -32.45 -57.91
N ARG A 544 9.81 -32.18 -56.60
CA ARG A 544 10.97 -31.93 -55.73
C ARG A 544 11.64 -33.24 -55.28
N ASP A 545 10.90 -34.33 -55.15
CA ASP A 545 11.48 -35.65 -54.85
C ASP A 545 12.16 -36.29 -56.08
N GLN A 546 11.72 -36.00 -57.31
CA GLN A 546 12.45 -36.38 -58.53
C GLN A 546 13.69 -35.50 -58.82
N ARG A 547 13.82 -34.36 -58.13
CA ARG A 547 14.99 -33.44 -58.26
C ARG A 547 16.08 -33.70 -57.21
N LYS A 548 16.05 -34.83 -56.48
CA LYS A 548 17.14 -35.21 -55.57
C LYS A 548 18.44 -35.59 -56.29
N ASP A 549 18.39 -35.91 -57.59
CA ASP A 549 19.59 -36.22 -58.41
C ASP A 549 20.23 -35.01 -59.11
N ARG A 550 19.85 -33.77 -58.77
CA ARG A 550 20.63 -32.59 -59.17
C ARG A 550 21.19 -31.89 -57.94
N PRO A 551 22.50 -31.59 -57.89
CA PRO A 551 23.08 -30.87 -56.77
C PRO A 551 22.37 -29.52 -56.60
N MET A 552 21.82 -29.29 -55.42
CA MET A 552 21.19 -28.01 -55.07
C MET A 552 22.26 -26.92 -55.00
N MET A 553 22.47 -26.21 -56.10
CA MET A 553 23.17 -24.91 -56.04
C MET A 553 22.20 -23.89 -55.43
N ARG A 554 22.30 -23.69 -54.12
CA ARG A 554 21.59 -22.63 -53.40
C ARG A 554 22.15 -21.28 -53.86
N ARG A 555 21.43 -20.56 -54.72
CA ARG A 555 21.61 -19.10 -54.81
C ARG A 555 21.18 -18.53 -53.45
N LYS A 556 22.14 -18.02 -52.68
CA LYS A 556 21.87 -17.21 -51.49
C LYS A 556 21.00 -16.04 -51.95
N SER A 557 19.72 -16.07 -51.61
CA SER A 557 18.93 -14.85 -51.51
C SER A 557 19.38 -14.18 -50.22
N ASP A 558 20.07 -13.05 -50.34
CA ASP A 558 20.46 -12.21 -49.21
C ASP A 558 19.19 -11.74 -48.50
N LEU A 559 18.88 -12.36 -47.34
CA LEU A 559 18.06 -11.70 -46.34
C LEU A 559 18.90 -10.57 -45.74
N PRO A 560 18.33 -9.39 -45.45
CA PRO A 560 19.03 -8.36 -44.70
C PRO A 560 19.51 -8.96 -43.37
N GLN A 561 20.82 -8.99 -43.18
CA GLN A 561 21.44 -9.38 -41.91
C GLN A 561 21.22 -8.25 -40.92
N ASP A 562 20.09 -8.26 -40.24
CA ASP A 562 19.95 -7.45 -39.04
C ASP A 562 20.84 -8.05 -37.94
N ILE A 563 21.90 -7.31 -37.60
CA ILE A 563 22.92 -7.63 -36.59
C ILE A 563 22.28 -7.97 -35.24
N TYR A 564 21.13 -7.37 -34.93
CA TYR A 564 20.41 -7.62 -33.68
C TYR A 564 19.80 -9.02 -33.63
N THR A 565 19.34 -9.56 -34.77
CA THR A 565 18.74 -10.89 -34.85
C THR A 565 19.79 -11.99 -34.72
N ALA A 566 20.98 -11.79 -35.29
CA ALA A 566 22.11 -12.71 -35.16
C ALA A 566 22.62 -12.77 -33.72
N LYS A 567 22.79 -11.62 -33.08
CA LYS A 567 23.25 -11.53 -31.69
C LYS A 567 22.27 -12.16 -30.71
N ALA A 568 20.96 -11.99 -30.92
CA ALA A 568 19.93 -12.59 -30.07
C ALA A 568 19.90 -14.13 -30.13
N LEU A 569 20.19 -14.71 -31.30
CA LEU A 569 20.27 -16.17 -31.48
C LEU A 569 21.54 -16.77 -30.86
N GLU A 570 22.63 -16.02 -30.83
CA GLU A 570 23.91 -16.47 -30.27
C GLU A 570 23.89 -16.50 -28.73
N THR A 571 23.25 -15.51 -28.10
CA THR A 571 23.15 -15.44 -26.64
C THR A 571 22.21 -16.51 -26.06
N ARG A 572 21.19 -16.95 -26.81
CA ARG A 572 20.24 -17.98 -26.33
C ARG A 572 20.75 -19.42 -26.41
N ARG A 573 21.88 -19.68 -27.06
CA ARG A 573 22.35 -21.05 -27.34
C ARG A 573 23.30 -21.65 -26.30
N ARG A 574 23.53 -21.00 -25.15
CA ARG A 574 24.51 -21.42 -24.14
C ARG A 574 23.95 -21.98 -22.82
N ALA A 575 22.69 -22.43 -22.80
CA ALA A 575 22.12 -23.08 -21.62
C ALA A 575 22.23 -24.62 -21.60
N ASP A 576 22.46 -25.28 -22.73
CA ASP A 576 22.37 -26.76 -22.83
C ASP A 576 23.70 -27.52 -22.67
N VAL A 577 24.81 -26.86 -22.28
CA VAL A 577 26.15 -27.50 -22.17
C VAL A 577 26.61 -27.68 -20.72
N MET A 578 25.70 -27.69 -19.74
CA MET A 578 26.05 -27.93 -18.32
C MET A 578 25.31 -29.13 -17.69
N ILE A 579 24.76 -30.04 -18.51
CA ILE A 579 24.23 -31.32 -18.01
C ILE A 579 24.83 -32.46 -18.83
N THR A 580 26.04 -32.87 -18.45
CA THR A 580 26.55 -34.21 -18.75
C THR A 580 26.94 -34.88 -17.44
N THR A 581 26.19 -35.93 -17.15
CA THR A 581 26.38 -36.99 -16.16
C THR A 581 27.85 -37.37 -15.94
N ARG A 582 28.30 -37.33 -14.68
CA ARG A 582 29.59 -37.85 -14.24
C ARG A 582 29.35 -39.15 -13.47
N ASP A 583 29.39 -40.27 -14.17
CA ASP A 583 29.57 -41.60 -13.59
C ASP A 583 31.07 -41.92 -13.49
N GLY A 584 31.49 -42.40 -12.32
CA GLY A 584 32.57 -43.40 -12.16
C GLY A 584 34.00 -42.90 -12.00
N LEU A 585 34.42 -42.64 -10.75
CA LEU A 585 35.52 -43.33 -10.05
C LEU A 585 35.52 -42.99 -8.56
#